data_AF-A0A2V7KQQ8-F1
#
_entry.id   AF-A0A2V7KQQ8-F1
#
_cell.length_a   1.000
_cell.length_b   1.000
_cell.length_c   1.000
_cell.angle_alpha   90.00
_cell.angle_beta   90.00
_cell.angle_gamma   90.00
#
_symmetry.space_group_name_H-M   'P 1'
#
loop_
_entity.id
_entity.type
_entity.pdbx_description
1 polymer ?
#
loop_
_entity_poly.entity_id
_entity_poly.type
_entity_poly.pdbx_seq_one_letter_code
_entity_poly.pdbx_strand_id
1 'polypeptide(L)'
;MNVTALAAHTPEAVRAALAARGWEAQPAWFAAVGIQPFVVLIEAISEAEREALVHWGTKSGADVLTGGSGLGAGGWALVAGAASRIAPLARYDRAPVELARLAPELGKVLAARVEPPSRWAVRGADLSLDKPVIIGILNVTPDSFSDGGQLPTVEAAIEHGEQLTAHGARLLDVGGESTR
;
A
#
# COMPACT_ATOMS: atom_id res chain seq x y z
N MET A 1 28.86 -15.12 16.56
CA MET A 1 27.55 -14.59 16.11
C MET A 1 26.82 -14.07 17.33
N ASN A 2 26.35 -12.82 17.33
CA ASN A 2 25.58 -12.27 18.45
C ASN A 2 24.13 -12.12 17.98
N VAL A 3 23.18 -12.68 18.73
CA VAL A 3 21.75 -12.63 18.44
C VAL A 3 21.10 -11.77 19.51
N THR A 4 20.43 -10.70 19.10
CA THR A 4 19.74 -9.79 20.01
C THR A 4 18.25 -9.82 19.70
N ALA A 5 17.43 -10.20 20.67
CA ALA A 5 15.99 -10.04 20.57
C ALA A 5 15.65 -8.54 20.66
N LEU A 6 15.28 -7.94 19.53
CA LEU A 6 15.01 -6.50 19.44
C LEU A 6 13.59 -6.11 19.88
N ALA A 7 12.66 -7.06 19.94
CA ALA A 7 11.26 -6.80 20.19
C ALA A 7 10.68 -7.83 21.16
N ALA A 8 10.28 -7.39 22.35
CA ALA A 8 9.19 -8.05 23.04
C ALA A 8 7.86 -7.48 22.53
N HIS A 9 7.65 -6.14 22.50
CA HIS A 9 6.32 -5.58 22.14
C HIS A 9 6.26 -4.17 21.50
N THR A 10 7.34 -3.57 20.97
CA THR A 10 7.25 -2.18 20.47
C THR A 10 7.99 -1.94 19.13
N PRO A 11 7.32 -1.41 18.10
CA PRO A 11 7.97 -0.92 16.87
C PRO A 11 9.14 0.05 17.10
N GLU A 12 9.09 0.82 18.20
CA GLU A 12 10.09 1.82 18.59
C GLU A 12 11.47 1.18 18.82
N ALA A 13 11.53 0.00 19.42
CA ALA A 13 12.77 -0.71 19.70
C ALA A 13 13.45 -1.20 18.42
N VAL A 14 12.66 -1.73 17.48
CA VAL A 14 13.15 -2.14 16.15
C VAL A 14 13.65 -0.91 15.36
N ARG A 15 12.89 0.19 15.40
CA ARG A 15 13.30 1.46 14.78
C ARG A 15 14.61 1.99 15.34
N ALA A 16 14.75 2.06 16.66
CA ALA A 16 15.96 2.55 17.31
C ALA A 16 17.19 1.71 16.91
N ALA A 17 17.01 0.38 16.83
CA ALA A 17 18.07 -0.52 16.40
C ALA A 17 18.47 -0.34 14.92
N LEU A 18 17.50 -0.09 14.03
CA LEU A 18 17.75 0.20 12.61
C LEU A 18 18.41 1.58 12.43
N ALA A 19 17.91 2.60 13.13
CA ALA A 19 18.46 3.95 13.10
C ALA A 19 19.93 3.98 13.58
N ALA A 20 20.26 3.24 14.64
CA ALA A 20 21.65 3.08 15.12
C ALA A 20 22.59 2.43 14.09
N ARG A 21 22.06 1.90 12.99
CA ARG A 21 22.79 1.29 11.88
C ARG A 21 22.68 2.10 10.58
N GLY A 22 22.28 3.37 10.67
CA GLY A 22 22.22 4.29 9.53
C GLY A 22 21.00 4.13 8.62
N TRP A 23 19.97 3.38 9.04
CA TRP A 23 18.70 3.32 8.31
C TRP A 23 17.82 4.52 8.69
N GLU A 24 18.08 5.68 8.08
CA GLU A 24 17.30 6.90 8.31
C GLU A 24 15.95 6.86 7.56
N ALA A 25 14.89 6.76 8.37
CA ALA A 25 13.45 7.05 8.17
C ALA A 25 12.73 6.72 6.84
N GLN A 26 11.51 6.19 7.03
CA GLN A 26 10.55 5.55 6.09
C GLN A 26 10.77 4.04 5.88
N PRO A 27 11.89 3.51 5.33
CA PRO A 27 12.10 2.06 5.25
C PRO A 27 12.15 1.38 6.62
N ALA A 28 12.77 2.04 7.61
CA ALA A 28 12.81 1.55 8.99
C ALA A 28 11.41 1.55 9.65
N TRP A 29 10.52 2.46 9.22
CA TRP A 29 9.16 2.50 9.74
C TRP A 29 8.33 1.33 9.21
N PHE A 30 8.34 1.13 7.88
CA PHE A 30 7.66 0.01 7.25
C PHE A 30 8.17 -1.35 7.75
N ALA A 31 9.48 -1.49 7.95
CA ALA A 31 10.06 -2.70 8.53
C ALA A 31 9.56 -2.94 9.98
N ALA A 32 9.51 -1.90 10.82
CA ALA A 32 9.13 -2.04 12.21
C ALA A 32 7.62 -2.27 12.44
N VAL A 33 6.73 -1.59 11.69
CA VAL A 33 5.28 -1.86 11.72
C VAL A 33 4.95 -3.20 11.08
N GLY A 34 5.60 -3.48 9.95
CA GLY A 34 5.30 -4.64 9.14
C GLY A 34 5.47 -5.95 9.90
N ILE A 35 6.38 -6.00 10.87
CA ILE A 35 6.70 -7.22 11.63
C ILE A 35 5.80 -7.38 12.88
N GLN A 36 4.97 -6.37 13.22
CA GLN A 36 4.08 -6.48 14.38
C GLN A 36 3.04 -7.60 14.19
N PRO A 37 2.76 -8.39 15.25
CA PRO A 37 1.63 -9.30 15.26
C PRO A 37 0.33 -8.54 15.01
N PHE A 38 -0.41 -8.98 14.00
CA PHE A 38 -1.67 -8.40 13.59
C PHE A 38 -2.68 -9.53 13.42
N VAL A 39 -3.84 -9.37 14.06
CA VAL A 39 -4.93 -10.35 14.04
C VAL A 39 -6.20 -9.65 13.59
N VAL A 40 -6.90 -10.25 12.62
CA VAL A 40 -8.16 -9.75 12.07
C VAL A 40 -9.19 -10.86 12.14
N LEU A 41 -10.35 -10.52 12.70
CA LEU A 41 -11.57 -11.32 12.57
C LEU A 41 -12.35 -10.82 11.34
N ILE A 42 -12.75 -11.76 10.50
CA ILE A 42 -13.53 -11.52 9.30
C ILE A 42 -14.83 -12.32 9.44
N GLU A 43 -15.97 -11.64 9.36
CA GLU A 43 -17.29 -12.24 9.51
C GLU A 43 -18.08 -12.13 8.20
N ALA A 44 -19.18 -12.88 8.08
CA ALA A 44 -20.05 -12.89 6.91
C ALA A 44 -19.34 -13.23 5.59
N ILE A 45 -18.45 -14.23 5.64
CA ILE A 45 -17.74 -14.74 4.46
C ILE A 45 -18.32 -16.08 3.98
N SER A 46 -18.36 -16.21 2.65
CA SER A 46 -18.77 -17.41 1.95
C SER A 46 -17.77 -18.56 2.16
N GLU A 47 -18.18 -19.77 1.79
CA GLU A 47 -17.29 -20.93 1.80
C GLU A 47 -16.09 -20.76 0.86
N ALA A 48 -16.33 -20.25 -0.35
CA ALA A 48 -15.27 -19.94 -1.31
C ALA A 48 -14.26 -18.92 -0.76
N GLU A 49 -14.73 -17.87 -0.08
CA GLU A 49 -13.84 -16.89 0.58
C GLU A 49 -13.03 -17.54 1.73
N ARG A 50 -13.62 -18.46 2.51
CA ARG A 50 -12.89 -19.18 3.56
C ARG A 50 -11.78 -20.06 2.99
N GLU A 51 -12.08 -20.83 1.95
CA GLU A 51 -11.10 -21.69 1.28
C GLU A 51 -9.96 -20.87 0.65
N ALA A 52 -10.31 -19.78 -0.04
CA ALA A 52 -9.34 -18.86 -0.62
C ALA A 52 -8.44 -18.22 0.46
N LEU A 53 -8.99 -17.85 1.61
CA LEU A 53 -8.22 -17.33 2.75
C LEU A 53 -7.22 -18.35 3.29
N VAL A 54 -7.63 -19.61 3.48
CA VAL A 54 -6.74 -20.67 3.98
C VAL A 54 -5.60 -20.94 3.00
N HIS A 55 -5.90 -21.01 1.70
CA HIS A 55 -4.89 -21.20 0.65
C HIS A 55 -3.91 -20.03 0.58
N TRP A 56 -4.43 -18.81 0.64
CA TRP A 56 -3.62 -17.59 0.67
C TRP A 56 -2.72 -17.56 1.91
N GLY A 57 -3.26 -17.84 3.10
CA GLY A 57 -2.52 -17.83 4.36
C GLY A 57 -1.32 -18.77 4.36
N THR A 58 -1.51 -19.98 3.84
CA THR A 58 -0.44 -20.97 3.65
C THR A 58 0.72 -20.44 2.80
N LYS A 59 0.42 -19.70 1.73
CA LYS A 59 1.45 -19.11 0.84
C LYS A 59 2.10 -17.87 1.43
N SER A 60 1.33 -17.05 2.13
CA SER A 60 1.78 -15.76 2.68
C SER A 60 2.45 -15.91 4.06
N GLY A 61 2.39 -17.10 4.67
CA GLY A 61 2.91 -17.35 6.02
C GLY A 61 2.08 -16.65 7.09
N ALA A 62 0.77 -16.58 6.90
CA ALA A 62 -0.21 -16.12 7.87
C ALA A 62 -1.03 -17.32 8.37
N ASP A 63 -1.30 -17.35 9.67
CA ASP A 63 -2.16 -18.35 10.28
C ASP A 63 -3.62 -17.99 10.01
N VAL A 64 -4.40 -18.96 9.53
CA VAL A 64 -5.81 -18.77 9.21
C VAL A 64 -6.63 -19.84 9.89
N LEU A 65 -7.55 -19.41 10.74
CA LEU A 65 -8.57 -20.25 11.36
C LEU A 65 -9.92 -19.90 10.75
N THR A 66 -10.73 -20.88 10.40
CA THR A 66 -12.06 -20.64 9.82
C THR A 66 -13.12 -21.42 10.57
N GLY A 67 -14.36 -20.93 10.50
CA GLY A 67 -15.51 -21.62 11.09
C GLY A 67 -16.83 -21.09 10.54
N GLY A 68 -17.93 -21.61 11.12
CA GLY A 68 -19.28 -21.30 10.64
C GLY A 68 -19.76 -22.22 9.52
N SER A 69 -19.31 -23.47 9.48
CA SER A 69 -19.90 -24.51 8.64
C SER A 69 -21.16 -25.10 9.31
N GLY A 70 -22.35 -24.75 8.81
CA GLY A 70 -23.63 -25.27 9.30
C GLY A 70 -24.83 -24.43 8.87
N LEU A 71 -26.03 -25.05 8.80
CA LEU A 71 -27.29 -24.35 8.48
C LEU A 71 -27.54 -23.20 9.47
N GLY A 72 -27.44 -21.96 8.98
CA GLY A 72 -27.83 -20.75 9.71
C GLY A 72 -26.71 -19.98 10.43
N ALA A 73 -25.46 -20.47 10.46
CA ALA A 73 -24.33 -19.70 10.97
C ALA A 73 -23.58 -19.02 9.81
N GLY A 74 -23.36 -17.70 9.90
CA GLY A 74 -22.51 -16.98 8.95
C GLY A 74 -21.06 -17.46 9.06
N GLY A 75 -20.38 -17.62 7.92
CA GLY A 75 -18.97 -18.02 7.91
C GLY A 75 -18.06 -16.94 8.46
N TRP A 76 -16.97 -17.34 9.11
CA TRP A 76 -15.95 -16.44 9.66
C TRP A 76 -14.53 -16.99 9.46
N ALA A 77 -13.56 -16.09 9.53
CA ALA A 77 -12.13 -16.41 9.55
C ALA A 77 -11.37 -15.49 10.52
N LEU A 78 -10.37 -16.04 11.19
CA LEU A 78 -9.39 -15.31 11.98
C LEU A 78 -8.03 -15.44 11.29
N VAL A 79 -7.47 -14.31 10.85
CA VAL A 79 -6.19 -14.23 10.15
C VAL A 79 -5.18 -13.58 11.07
N ALA A 80 -4.08 -14.28 11.37
CA ALA A 80 -3.01 -13.82 12.25
C ALA A 80 -1.65 -13.86 11.56
N GLY A 81 -0.85 -12.82 11.74
CA GLY A 81 0.50 -12.77 11.17
C GLY A 81 1.11 -11.37 11.24
N ALA A 82 2.31 -11.24 10.68
CA ALA A 82 2.95 -9.94 10.51
C ALA A 82 2.09 -9.03 9.61
N ALA A 83 1.88 -7.77 9.97
CA ALA A 83 1.09 -6.82 9.18
C ALA A 83 1.58 -6.72 7.71
N SER A 84 2.89 -6.84 7.46
CA SER A 84 3.47 -6.85 6.11
C SER A 84 3.10 -8.10 5.28
N ARG A 85 2.80 -9.23 5.94
CA ARG A 85 2.31 -10.45 5.27
C ARG A 85 0.83 -10.36 4.93
N ILE A 86 0.07 -9.62 5.73
CA ILE A 86 -1.38 -9.43 5.55
C ILE A 86 -1.70 -8.27 4.60
N ALA A 87 -0.85 -7.23 4.55
CA ALA A 87 -1.04 -6.06 3.70
C ALA A 87 -1.28 -6.33 2.19
N PRO A 88 -0.63 -7.33 1.55
CA PRO A 88 -0.93 -7.67 0.15
C PRO A 88 -2.40 -8.02 -0.09
N LEU A 89 -3.11 -8.59 0.90
CA LEU A 89 -4.52 -8.93 0.76
C LEU A 89 -5.43 -7.69 0.74
N ALA A 90 -4.95 -6.55 1.21
CA ALA A 90 -5.65 -5.27 1.13
C ALA A 90 -5.54 -4.58 -0.23
N ARG A 91 -4.74 -5.14 -1.15
CA ARG A 91 -4.50 -4.56 -2.47
C ARG A 91 -5.29 -5.29 -3.54
N TYR A 92 -6.12 -4.57 -4.28
CA TYR A 92 -6.92 -5.15 -5.38
C TYR A 92 -6.08 -5.86 -6.44
N ASP A 93 -4.85 -5.40 -6.71
CA ASP A 93 -3.94 -6.01 -7.69
C ASP A 93 -3.23 -7.28 -7.19
N ARG A 94 -3.33 -7.59 -5.89
CA ARG A 94 -2.60 -8.69 -5.24
C ARG A 94 -3.51 -9.70 -4.53
N ALA A 95 -4.71 -9.28 -4.13
CA ALA A 95 -5.68 -10.17 -3.51
C ALA A 95 -6.17 -11.20 -4.53
N PRO A 96 -6.37 -12.48 -4.13
CA PRO A 96 -7.13 -13.43 -4.93
C PRO A 96 -8.49 -12.86 -5.32
N VAL A 97 -8.99 -13.19 -6.50
CA VAL A 97 -10.25 -12.63 -7.03
C VAL A 97 -11.43 -12.93 -6.13
N GLU A 98 -11.41 -14.10 -5.48
CA GLU A 98 -12.40 -14.55 -4.51
C GLU A 98 -12.43 -13.65 -3.26
N LEU A 99 -11.31 -12.99 -2.95
CA LEU A 99 -11.14 -12.12 -1.79
C LEU A 99 -11.21 -10.63 -2.13
N ALA A 100 -11.61 -10.27 -3.36
CA ALA A 100 -11.66 -8.87 -3.81
C ALA A 100 -12.55 -7.97 -2.93
N ARG A 101 -13.62 -8.55 -2.34
CA ARG A 101 -14.51 -7.85 -1.40
C ARG A 101 -13.81 -7.49 -0.09
N LEU A 102 -12.84 -8.29 0.34
CA LEU A 102 -12.13 -8.10 1.60
C LEU A 102 -11.07 -7.00 1.51
N ALA A 103 -10.46 -6.83 0.35
CA ALA A 103 -9.37 -5.87 0.12
C ALA A 103 -9.65 -4.44 0.65
N PRO A 104 -10.78 -3.78 0.32
CA PRO A 104 -11.05 -2.43 0.82
C PRO A 104 -11.23 -2.37 2.35
N GLU A 105 -11.90 -3.37 2.94
CA GLU A 105 -12.16 -3.40 4.38
C GLU A 105 -10.87 -3.64 5.16
N LEU A 106 -10.03 -4.56 4.70
CA LEU A 106 -8.72 -4.81 5.28
C LEU A 106 -7.79 -3.60 5.12
N GLY A 107 -7.88 -2.89 4.00
CA GLY A 107 -7.15 -1.64 3.76
C GLY A 107 -7.46 -0.57 4.80
N LYS A 108 -8.74 -0.37 5.15
CA LYS A 108 -9.15 0.57 6.21
C LYS A 108 -8.56 0.19 7.57
N VAL A 109 -8.60 -1.09 7.94
CA VAL A 109 -8.09 -1.59 9.23
C VAL A 109 -6.57 -1.42 9.34
N LEU A 110 -5.84 -1.66 8.25
CA LEU A 110 -4.39 -1.47 8.19
C LEU A 110 -4.02 0.02 8.21
N ALA A 111 -4.73 0.85 7.45
CA ALA A 111 -4.50 2.30 7.41
C ALA A 111 -4.67 2.95 8.79
N ALA A 112 -5.62 2.47 9.60
CA ALA A 112 -5.82 2.98 10.97
C ALA A 112 -4.68 2.65 11.95
N ARG A 113 -3.78 1.73 11.60
CA ARG A 113 -2.66 1.29 12.47
C ARG A 113 -1.30 1.86 12.06
N VAL A 114 -1.20 2.43 10.87
CA VAL A 114 0.03 3.07 10.40
C VAL A 114 -0.14 4.55 10.63
N GLU A 115 0.83 5.20 11.27
CA GLU A 115 0.91 6.66 11.20
C GLU A 115 1.24 7.02 9.74
N PRO A 116 0.29 7.61 8.98
CA PRO A 116 0.52 7.88 7.59
C PRO A 116 1.67 8.90 7.48
N PRO A 117 2.51 8.81 6.44
CA PRO A 117 3.49 9.85 6.20
C PRO A 117 2.74 11.17 6.04
N SER A 118 3.02 12.15 6.91
CA SER A 118 2.48 13.51 6.80
C SER A 118 3.29 14.36 5.82
N ARG A 119 4.43 13.84 5.35
CA ARG A 119 5.37 14.53 4.47
C ARG A 119 5.99 13.59 3.45
N TRP A 120 6.20 14.12 2.25
CA TRP A 120 7.01 13.51 1.21
C TRP A 120 8.20 14.41 0.89
N ALA A 121 9.38 14.00 1.34
CA ALA A 121 10.64 14.62 0.95
C ALA A 121 11.00 14.19 -0.48
N VAL A 122 10.98 15.13 -1.41
CA VAL A 122 11.48 14.97 -2.77
C VAL A 122 12.71 15.84 -2.96
N ARG A 123 13.46 15.61 -4.03
CA ARG A 123 14.65 16.41 -4.30
C ARG A 123 14.24 17.88 -4.48
N GLY A 124 14.66 18.74 -3.55
CA GLY A 124 14.42 20.18 -3.59
C GLY A 124 13.06 20.64 -3.04
N ALA A 125 12.20 19.74 -2.54
CA ALA A 125 10.94 20.13 -1.92
C ALA A 125 10.50 19.14 -0.83
N ASP A 126 9.69 19.64 0.10
CA ASP A 126 9.01 18.85 1.11
C ASP A 126 7.50 19.11 0.97
N LEU A 127 6.73 18.07 0.67
CA LEU A 127 5.30 18.17 0.42
C LEU A 127 4.53 17.67 1.64
N SER A 128 3.67 18.52 2.21
CA SER A 128 2.67 18.06 3.19
C SER A 128 1.67 17.13 2.51
N LEU A 129 1.41 16.00 3.17
CA LEU A 129 0.40 15.00 2.81
C LEU A 129 -0.82 15.05 3.74
N ASP A 130 -0.97 16.13 4.51
CA ASP A 130 -2.12 16.33 5.42
C ASP A 130 -3.44 16.49 4.64
N LYS A 131 -3.34 16.74 3.34
CA LYS A 131 -4.44 16.79 2.37
C LYS A 131 -4.04 16.02 1.11
N PRO A 132 -5.01 15.52 0.31
CA PRO A 132 -4.70 14.91 -0.97
C PRO A 132 -3.85 15.85 -1.84
N VAL A 133 -2.76 15.31 -2.38
CA VAL A 133 -1.86 16.02 -3.30
C VAL A 133 -2.25 15.65 -4.72
N ILE A 134 -2.60 16.65 -5.53
CA ILE A 134 -2.89 16.45 -6.95
C ILE A 134 -1.57 16.35 -7.72
N ILE A 135 -1.42 15.27 -8.48
CA ILE A 135 -0.30 15.02 -9.38
C ILE A 135 -0.82 15.16 -10.81
N GLY A 136 -0.26 16.10 -11.58
CA GLY A 136 -0.59 16.27 -12.99
C GLY A 136 0.16 15.25 -13.84
N ILE A 137 -0.53 14.55 -14.72
CA ILE A 137 0.10 13.58 -15.64
C ILE A 137 0.54 14.33 -16.90
N LEU A 138 1.83 14.31 -17.20
CA LEU A 138 2.43 14.95 -18.38
C LEU A 138 3.10 13.89 -19.26
N ASN A 139 2.37 13.41 -20.25
CA ASN A 139 2.91 12.45 -21.23
C ASN A 139 3.63 13.20 -22.36
N VAL A 140 4.94 12.99 -22.48
CA VAL A 140 5.82 13.59 -23.49
C VAL A 140 6.27 12.52 -24.47
N THR A 141 5.31 11.92 -25.17
CA THR A 141 5.56 10.87 -26.17
C THR A 141 5.37 11.43 -27.58
N PRO A 142 6.28 11.14 -28.54
CA PRO A 142 6.10 11.54 -29.93
C PRO A 142 4.82 11.00 -30.59
N ASP A 143 4.30 9.85 -30.12
CA ASP A 143 3.33 9.04 -30.89
C ASP A 143 2.03 8.63 -30.14
N SER A 144 1.54 9.36 -29.12
CA SER A 144 0.31 8.92 -28.42
C SER A 144 -0.99 9.28 -29.17
N PHE A 145 -1.49 8.34 -29.95
CA PHE A 145 -2.88 8.28 -30.45
C PHE A 145 -3.87 8.08 -29.27
N SER A 146 -4.34 9.18 -28.67
CA SER A 146 -5.65 9.27 -28.01
C SER A 146 -6.01 10.74 -27.75
N ASP A 147 -6.76 11.32 -28.68
CA ASP A 147 -7.80 12.37 -28.55
C ASP A 147 -7.66 13.48 -27.47
N GLY A 148 -6.51 14.17 -27.35
CA GLY A 148 -6.53 15.41 -26.55
C GLY A 148 -5.27 16.24 -26.32
N GLY A 149 -4.08 15.83 -26.76
CA GLY A 149 -2.91 16.69 -26.53
C GLY A 149 -1.63 16.16 -27.14
N GLN A 150 -1.35 16.57 -28.38
CA GLN A 150 -0.01 16.49 -28.92
C GLN A 150 0.83 17.54 -28.19
N LEU A 151 1.85 17.11 -27.45
CA LEU A 151 2.93 17.98 -27.02
C LEU A 151 4.11 17.68 -27.94
N PRO A 152 4.04 18.10 -29.23
CA PRO A 152 5.00 17.69 -30.26
C PRO A 152 6.40 18.27 -30.02
N THR A 153 6.49 19.27 -29.15
CA THR A 153 7.73 19.94 -28.80
C THR A 153 7.87 20.05 -27.29
N VAL A 154 9.11 20.26 -26.85
CA VAL A 154 9.44 20.51 -25.44
C VAL A 154 8.68 21.73 -24.91
N GLU A 155 8.53 22.76 -25.73
CA GLU A 155 7.82 24.00 -25.36
C GLU A 155 6.34 23.73 -25.08
N ALA A 156 5.68 22.93 -25.90
CA ALA A 156 4.30 22.53 -25.66
C ALA A 156 4.18 21.76 -24.34
N ALA A 157 5.09 20.82 -24.07
CA ALA A 157 5.10 20.06 -22.82
C ALA A 157 5.32 20.94 -21.58
N ILE A 158 6.19 21.94 -21.69
CA ILE A 158 6.40 22.94 -20.63
C ILE A 158 5.10 23.73 -20.41
N GLU A 159 4.49 24.26 -21.46
CA GLU A 159 3.24 25.03 -21.37
C GLU A 159 2.12 24.19 -20.72
N HIS A 160 2.00 22.92 -21.09
CA HIS A 160 1.01 22.03 -20.49
C HIS A 160 1.32 21.75 -19.01
N GLY A 161 2.59 21.57 -18.65
CA GLY A 161 3.01 21.44 -17.25
C GLY A 161 2.69 22.69 -16.41
N GLU A 162 2.89 23.87 -16.98
CA GLU A 162 2.50 25.15 -16.36
C GLU A 162 0.98 25.25 -16.18
N GLN A 163 0.20 24.85 -17.19
CA GLN A 163 -1.27 24.79 -17.09
C GLN A 163 -1.74 23.83 -15.99
N LEU A 164 -1.18 22.62 -15.92
CA LEU A 164 -1.49 21.64 -14.86
C LEU A 164 -1.19 22.22 -13.47
N THR A 165 -0.06 22.91 -13.33
CA THR A 165 0.33 23.60 -12.09
C THR A 165 -0.66 24.72 -11.76
N ALA A 166 -1.07 25.53 -12.74
CA ALA A 166 -2.08 26.58 -12.58
C ALA A 166 -3.45 26.04 -12.17
N HIS A 167 -3.80 24.82 -12.61
CA HIS A 167 -5.01 24.10 -12.19
C HIS A 167 -4.90 23.40 -10.83
N GLY A 168 -3.77 23.55 -10.12
CA GLY A 168 -3.60 23.08 -8.75
C GLY A 168 -2.80 21.79 -8.60
N ALA A 169 -2.18 21.27 -9.66
CA ALA A 169 -1.19 20.22 -9.52
C ALA A 169 0.00 20.71 -8.69
N ARG A 170 0.42 19.92 -7.70
CA ARG A 170 1.57 20.22 -6.82
C ARG A 170 2.83 19.47 -7.25
N LEU A 171 2.64 18.45 -8.08
CA LEU A 171 3.65 17.58 -8.66
C LEU A 171 3.25 17.29 -10.11
N LEU A 172 4.24 16.98 -10.94
CA LEU A 172 4.03 16.47 -12.29
C LEU A 172 4.66 15.07 -12.39
N ASP A 173 3.91 14.12 -12.95
CA ASP A 173 4.40 12.80 -13.34
C ASP A 173 4.68 12.82 -14.86
N VAL A 174 5.96 12.81 -15.22
CA VAL A 174 6.41 13.05 -16.60
C VAL A 174 6.82 11.73 -17.24
N GLY A 175 6.00 11.24 -18.18
CA GLY A 175 6.23 9.99 -18.90
C GLY A 175 6.70 10.24 -20.34
N GLY A 176 7.92 9.81 -20.70
CA GLY A 176 8.47 9.96 -22.06
C GLY A 176 8.29 8.74 -22.96
N GLU A 177 7.81 7.62 -22.41
CA GLU A 177 7.65 6.35 -23.12
C GLU A 177 6.23 5.82 -22.90
N SER A 178 5.56 5.44 -23.98
CA SER A 178 4.25 4.79 -23.89
C SER A 178 4.46 3.31 -23.54
N THR A 179 4.17 2.91 -22.31
CA THR A 179 4.29 1.52 -21.84
C THR A 179 3.09 0.64 -22.21
N ARG A 180 2.59 0.74 -23.44
CA ARG A 180 1.52 -0.15 -23.93
C ARG A 180 2.09 -1.43 -24.52
#